data_AF-A0A2T6CZX9-F1
#
_entry.id   AF-A0A2T6CZX9-F1
#
_cell.length_a   1.000
_cell.length_b   1.000
_cell.length_c   1.000
_cell.angle_alpha   90.00
_cell.angle_beta   90.00
_cell.angle_gamma   90.00
#
_symmetry.space_group_name_H-M   'P 1'
#
loop_
_entity.id
_entity.type
_entity.pdbx_description
1 polymer ?
#
loop_
_entity_poly.entity_id
_entity_poly.type
_entity_poly.pdbx_seq_one_letter_code
_entity_poly.pdbx_strand_id
1 'polypeptide(L)'
;MSLRKVLLFVLILAAVALAWFAWRRAGPATPAAATRGAGTSSRPAATATAGAPADFAAQFDAARTLTDRGQRNREFGRLFRAWLDRDAAGAVAWLRQQPRDAAEFTPLLLMALDTLVRTDPDAALALAGELATNRDQRAGYSVIFAVLAQQDPAAAARRLARVPGGEARELALRAVAAAWARRNSTAALGWAEGLADDDREMAVESVLADLVHADPLRVIEVAQRSLHGEALARTLTAALHGLVRTDPVAASAIVPLLPAGEGQVVAAAAVARALVAKSPAEAVSWVNGLTNDTARRTAMARLLETWTATDAEAAGRHVASLPPAQQATDAPVVAGIMAAKNEQAALAWAQALSTAEAQGVALAAAANAWSQRDGAAASRWVADNAARLGERTPETLQAALSYWILQDAAAAQRFVGALAPALQAGAAEFVAPLLAQKNPTAALAWAQSLPSAEARDAAVAAAFVRWRRNAPTAADAWLAATPLPVETKARLAPPAR
;
A
#
# COMPACT_ATOMS: atom_id res chain seq x y z
N MET A 1 -6.30 20.52 31.50
CA MET A 1 -7.38 21.29 30.81
C MET A 1 -8.31 21.87 31.87
N SER A 2 -8.54 23.18 31.93
CA SER A 2 -9.25 23.79 33.08
C SER A 2 -10.75 23.52 33.07
N LEU A 3 -11.35 23.34 34.25
CA LEU A 3 -12.76 23.01 34.49
C LEU A 3 -13.73 23.97 33.75
N ARG A 4 -13.33 25.23 33.55
CA ARG A 4 -14.07 26.24 32.77
C ARG A 4 -14.23 25.88 31.29
N LYS A 5 -13.23 25.24 30.67
CA LYS A 5 -13.32 24.83 29.26
C LYS A 5 -14.26 23.64 29.08
N VAL A 6 -14.32 22.74 30.06
CA VAL A 6 -15.26 21.61 30.08
C VAL A 6 -16.70 22.10 30.25
N LEU A 7 -16.93 23.05 31.17
CA LEU A 7 -18.27 23.61 31.39
C LEU A 7 -18.80 24.37 30.17
N LEU A 8 -17.94 25.12 29.48
CA LEU A 8 -18.31 25.83 28.25
C LEU A 8 -18.68 24.85 27.13
N PHE A 9 -17.94 23.75 27.00
CA PHE A 9 -18.20 22.71 26.00
C PHE A 9 -19.54 21.99 26.25
N VAL A 10 -19.86 21.69 27.52
CA VAL A 10 -21.14 21.08 27.91
C VAL A 10 -22.32 22.03 27.65
N LEU A 11 -22.17 23.34 27.90
CA LEU A 11 -23.22 24.32 27.61
C LEU A 11 -23.48 24.49 26.11
N ILE A 12 -22.44 24.44 25.27
CA ILE A 12 -22.58 24.48 23.82
C ILE A 12 -23.33 23.23 23.32
N LEU A 13 -23.00 22.05 23.84
CA LEU A 13 -23.69 20.81 23.48
C LEU A 13 -25.16 20.82 23.91
N ALA A 14 -25.48 21.37 25.09
CA ALA A 14 -26.85 21.52 25.55
C ALA A 14 -27.68 22.50 24.68
N ALA A 15 -27.07 23.60 24.23
CA ALA A 15 -27.71 24.56 23.33
C ALA A 15 -27.99 23.97 21.95
N VAL A 16 -27.07 23.16 21.41
CA VAL A 16 -27.24 22.44 20.13
C VAL A 16 -28.34 21.38 20.23
N ALA A 17 -28.42 20.65 21.35
CA ALA A 17 -29.47 19.66 21.58
C ALA A 17 -30.87 20.31 21.67
N LEU A 18 -30.98 21.47 22.32
CA LEU A 18 -32.23 22.24 22.40
C LEU A 18 -32.65 22.82 21.04
N ALA A 19 -31.70 23.32 20.24
CA ALA A 19 -31.96 23.80 18.88
C ALA A 19 -32.43 22.66 17.95
N TRP A 20 -31.84 21.47 18.07
CA TRP A 20 -32.24 20.28 17.33
C TRP A 20 -33.65 19.82 17.69
N PHE A 21 -34.01 19.82 18.98
CA PHE A 21 -35.36 19.46 19.42
C PHE A 21 -36.43 20.47 19.00
N ALA A 22 -36.09 21.77 18.99
CA ALA A 22 -36.97 22.82 18.50
C ALA A 22 -37.23 22.70 16.98
N TRP A 23 -36.19 22.40 16.20
CA TRP A 23 -36.32 22.15 14.75
C TRP A 23 -37.15 20.90 14.45
N ARG A 24 -36.98 19.82 15.23
CA ARG A 24 -37.74 18.57 15.05
C ARG A 24 -39.23 18.70 15.39
N ARG A 25 -39.60 19.65 16.27
CA ARG A 25 -41.02 19.99 16.55
C ARG A 25 -41.64 20.89 15.49
N ALA A 26 -40.84 21.70 14.79
CA ALA A 26 -41.26 22.48 13.64
C ALA A 26 -41.22 21.61 12.38
N GLY A 27 -42.14 20.64 12.27
CA GLY A 27 -42.32 19.88 11.04
C GLY A 27 -42.63 20.81 9.84
N PRO A 28 -42.24 20.44 8.61
CA PRO A 28 -42.47 21.28 7.44
C PRO A 28 -43.97 21.47 7.20
N ALA A 29 -44.38 22.74 7.03
CA ALA A 29 -45.75 23.12 6.73
C ALA A 29 -46.21 22.49 5.40
N THR A 30 -47.35 21.81 5.44
CA THR A 30 -48.07 21.26 4.28
C THR A 30 -48.65 22.41 3.43
N PRO A 31 -48.31 22.53 2.14
CA PRO A 31 -49.07 23.39 1.24
C PRO A 31 -50.31 22.65 0.75
N ALA A 32 -51.43 23.37 0.81
CA ALA A 32 -52.75 22.94 0.39
C ALA A 32 -52.82 22.51 -1.08
N ALA A 33 -53.73 21.57 -1.34
CA ALA A 33 -54.11 21.08 -2.65
C ALA A 33 -54.56 22.23 -3.57
N ALA A 34 -53.86 22.44 -4.68
CA ALA A 34 -54.33 23.22 -5.81
C ALA A 34 -54.78 22.27 -6.92
N THR A 35 -56.10 22.16 -7.07
CA THR A 35 -56.77 21.55 -8.22
C THR A 35 -56.45 22.34 -9.48
N ARG A 36 -55.86 21.70 -10.50
CA ARG A 36 -55.85 22.21 -11.88
C ARG A 36 -56.04 21.10 -12.91
N GLY A 37 -57.21 21.17 -13.55
CA GLY A 37 -57.44 21.03 -14.98
C GLY A 37 -56.70 19.93 -15.74
N ALA A 38 -57.44 18.85 -16.02
CA ALA A 38 -57.13 17.93 -17.11
C ALA A 38 -57.12 18.71 -18.44
N GLY A 39 -55.93 18.93 -19.00
CA GLY A 39 -55.72 19.33 -20.38
C GLY A 39 -55.28 18.11 -21.18
N THR A 40 -56.23 17.43 -21.82
CA THR A 40 -55.96 16.36 -22.79
C THR A 40 -55.26 16.95 -24.01
N SER A 41 -53.94 16.83 -24.06
CA SER A 41 -53.15 17.01 -25.28
C SER A 41 -52.88 15.61 -25.85
N SER A 42 -53.84 15.12 -26.63
CA SER A 42 -53.68 13.95 -27.49
C SER A 42 -52.70 14.28 -28.61
N ARG A 43 -51.42 13.93 -28.41
CA ARG A 43 -50.45 13.82 -29.50
C ARG A 43 -50.60 12.43 -30.12
N PRO A 44 -50.71 12.29 -31.45
CA PRO A 44 -50.90 10.97 -32.06
C PRO A 44 -49.65 10.13 -31.80
N ALA A 45 -49.85 8.88 -31.38
CA ALA A 45 -48.81 7.87 -31.37
C ALA A 45 -48.38 7.61 -32.83
N ALA A 46 -47.30 8.25 -33.25
CA ALA A 46 -46.58 7.82 -34.43
C ALA A 46 -45.99 6.44 -34.11
N THR A 47 -46.45 5.42 -34.84
CA THR A 47 -45.85 4.10 -34.88
C THR A 47 -44.38 4.24 -35.31
N ALA A 48 -43.48 4.30 -34.33
CA ALA A 48 -42.05 4.33 -34.57
C ALA A 48 -41.66 3.02 -35.26
N THR A 49 -41.24 3.13 -36.52
CA THR A 49 -40.71 2.02 -37.28
C THR A 49 -39.42 1.55 -36.61
N ALA A 50 -39.32 0.25 -36.37
CA ALA A 50 -38.28 -0.39 -35.58
C ALA A 50 -36.86 -0.34 -36.20
N GLY A 51 -36.70 0.20 -37.42
CA GLY A 51 -35.44 0.24 -38.16
C GLY A 51 -34.73 1.60 -38.06
N ALA A 52 -33.42 1.59 -38.31
CA ALA A 52 -32.71 2.84 -38.51
C ALA A 52 -33.21 3.57 -39.76
N PRO A 53 -33.38 4.91 -39.72
CA PRO A 53 -33.61 5.70 -40.92
C PRO A 53 -32.59 5.34 -42.01
N ALA A 54 -33.00 5.38 -43.28
CA ALA A 54 -32.20 4.82 -44.38
C ALA A 54 -30.77 5.39 -44.48
N ASP A 55 -30.60 6.66 -44.11
CA ASP A 55 -29.29 7.34 -44.01
C ASP A 55 -28.40 6.72 -42.92
N PHE A 56 -28.94 6.40 -41.74
CA PHE A 56 -28.19 5.73 -40.67
C PHE A 56 -27.99 4.24 -40.93
N ALA A 57 -28.99 3.54 -41.50
CA ALA A 57 -28.90 2.11 -41.78
C ALA A 57 -27.69 1.77 -42.67
N ALA A 58 -27.56 2.47 -43.80
CA ALA A 58 -26.42 2.29 -44.71
C ALA A 58 -25.07 2.60 -44.04
N GLN A 59 -25.02 3.62 -43.16
CA GLN A 59 -23.80 3.99 -42.45
C GLN A 59 -23.41 2.95 -41.38
N PHE A 60 -24.37 2.38 -40.65
CA PHE A 60 -24.09 1.31 -39.70
C PHE A 60 -23.65 0.03 -40.40
N ASP A 61 -24.23 -0.30 -41.55
CA ASP A 61 -23.81 -1.46 -42.34
C ASP A 61 -22.40 -1.28 -42.91
N ALA A 62 -22.06 -0.08 -43.39
CA ALA A 62 -20.68 0.24 -43.76
C ALA A 62 -19.73 0.11 -42.56
N ALA A 63 -20.11 0.63 -41.38
CA ALA A 63 -19.30 0.51 -40.18
C ALA A 63 -19.08 -0.95 -39.75
N ARG A 64 -20.05 -1.85 -39.95
CA ARG A 64 -19.89 -3.30 -39.66
C ARG A 64 -18.79 -3.97 -40.47
N THR A 65 -18.48 -3.46 -41.66
CA THR A 65 -17.42 -4.04 -42.52
C THR A 65 -16.00 -3.70 -42.05
N LEU A 66 -15.86 -2.77 -41.09
CA LEU A 66 -14.56 -2.37 -40.54
C LEU A 66 -13.93 -3.51 -39.72
N THR A 67 -12.74 -3.93 -40.15
CA THR A 67 -11.97 -5.01 -39.52
C THR A 67 -11.37 -4.59 -38.18
N ASP A 68 -10.92 -3.33 -38.07
CA ASP A 68 -10.39 -2.80 -36.81
C ASP A 68 -11.52 -2.53 -35.81
N ARG A 69 -11.48 -3.24 -34.67
CA ARG A 69 -12.51 -3.14 -33.61
C ARG A 69 -12.57 -1.74 -33.00
N GLY A 70 -11.45 -1.06 -32.82
CA GLY A 70 -11.41 0.28 -32.22
C GLY A 70 -12.02 1.33 -33.14
N GLN A 71 -11.73 1.25 -34.43
CA GLN A 71 -12.31 2.10 -35.47
C GLN A 71 -13.81 1.85 -35.59
N ARG A 72 -14.23 0.58 -35.63
CA ARG A 72 -15.66 0.22 -35.67
C ARG A 72 -16.43 0.80 -34.49
N ASN A 73 -15.93 0.62 -33.26
CA ASN A 73 -16.57 1.16 -32.06
C ASN A 73 -16.70 2.69 -32.12
N ARG A 74 -15.68 3.40 -32.63
CA ARG A 74 -15.71 4.86 -32.77
C ARG A 74 -16.75 5.31 -33.80
N GLU A 75 -16.82 4.65 -34.95
CA GLU A 75 -17.84 4.98 -35.97
C GLU A 75 -19.25 4.69 -35.47
N PHE A 76 -19.48 3.52 -34.85
CA PHE A 76 -20.77 3.21 -34.23
C PHE A 76 -21.17 4.27 -33.20
N GLY A 77 -20.27 4.67 -32.32
CA GLY A 77 -20.52 5.73 -31.33
C GLY A 77 -20.84 7.08 -31.99
N ARG A 78 -20.09 7.49 -33.02
CA ARG A 78 -20.32 8.75 -33.74
C ARG A 78 -21.70 8.76 -34.41
N LEU A 79 -22.03 7.70 -35.13
CA LEU A 79 -23.31 7.55 -35.83
C LEU A 79 -24.49 7.54 -34.84
N PHE A 80 -24.36 6.76 -33.77
CA PHE A 80 -25.42 6.63 -32.78
C PHE A 80 -25.66 7.92 -32.00
N ARG A 81 -24.60 8.70 -31.70
CA ARG A 81 -24.76 10.03 -31.09
C ARG A 81 -25.51 10.99 -32.00
N ALA A 82 -25.11 11.07 -33.27
CA ALA A 82 -25.79 11.91 -34.26
C ALA A 82 -27.26 11.53 -34.41
N TRP A 83 -27.59 10.24 -34.28
CA TRP A 83 -28.98 9.80 -34.28
C TRP A 83 -29.71 10.15 -32.98
N LEU A 84 -29.11 9.89 -31.81
CA LEU A 84 -29.70 10.27 -30.52
C LEU A 84 -30.04 11.77 -30.46
N ASP A 85 -29.18 12.63 -31.00
CA ASP A 85 -29.40 14.08 -31.04
C ASP A 85 -30.59 14.48 -31.94
N ARG A 86 -30.88 13.69 -32.97
CA ARG A 86 -31.97 13.93 -33.94
C ARG A 86 -33.28 13.26 -33.52
N ASP A 87 -33.23 12.02 -33.06
CA ASP A 87 -34.36 11.17 -32.72
C ASP A 87 -33.92 10.10 -31.69
N ALA A 88 -33.91 10.50 -30.41
CA ALA A 88 -33.57 9.62 -29.31
C ALA A 88 -34.51 8.41 -29.20
N ALA A 89 -35.80 8.57 -29.50
CA ALA A 89 -36.78 7.49 -29.40
C ALA A 89 -36.50 6.39 -30.43
N GLY A 90 -36.26 6.78 -31.69
CA GLY A 90 -35.88 5.85 -32.76
C GLY A 90 -34.54 5.16 -32.48
N ALA A 91 -33.52 5.91 -32.06
CA ALA A 91 -32.21 5.36 -31.73
C ALA A 91 -32.29 4.32 -30.59
N VAL A 92 -33.06 4.61 -29.54
CA VAL A 92 -33.26 3.68 -28.41
C VAL A 92 -34.07 2.45 -28.83
N ALA A 93 -35.11 2.61 -29.65
CA ALA A 93 -35.87 1.48 -30.18
C ALA A 93 -35.01 0.54 -31.03
N TRP A 94 -34.07 1.10 -31.80
CA TRP A 94 -33.07 0.33 -32.54
C TRP A 94 -32.06 -0.35 -31.63
N LEU A 95 -31.57 0.33 -30.58
CA LEU A 95 -30.65 -0.25 -29.60
C LEU A 95 -31.24 -1.49 -28.93
N ARG A 96 -32.54 -1.50 -28.64
CA ARG A 96 -33.23 -2.66 -28.05
C ARG A 96 -33.13 -3.93 -28.90
N GLN A 97 -33.00 -3.78 -30.21
CA GLN A 97 -32.92 -4.90 -31.16
C GLN A 97 -31.48 -5.34 -31.44
N GLN A 98 -30.47 -4.64 -30.91
CA GLN A 98 -29.08 -5.01 -31.15
C GLN A 98 -28.68 -6.25 -30.32
N PRO A 99 -27.76 -7.09 -30.85
CA PRO A 99 -27.23 -8.22 -30.10
C PRO A 99 -26.56 -7.74 -28.80
N ARG A 100 -26.92 -8.36 -27.67
CA ARG A 100 -26.47 -7.94 -26.33
C ARG A 100 -25.00 -8.25 -26.06
N ASP A 101 -24.47 -9.23 -26.78
CA ASP A 101 -23.08 -9.70 -26.75
C ASP A 101 -22.18 -8.93 -27.73
N ALA A 102 -22.76 -8.06 -28.56
CA ALA A 102 -22.00 -7.20 -29.45
C ALA A 102 -21.07 -6.26 -28.64
N ALA A 103 -19.84 -6.11 -29.12
CA ALA A 103 -18.81 -5.28 -28.49
C ALA A 103 -19.23 -3.81 -28.36
N GLU A 104 -20.06 -3.36 -29.28
CA GLU A 104 -20.56 -2.01 -29.41
C GLU A 104 -21.75 -1.75 -28.47
N PHE A 105 -22.43 -2.80 -27.99
CA PHE A 105 -23.69 -2.68 -27.27
C PHE A 105 -23.57 -1.86 -25.98
N THR A 106 -22.61 -2.21 -25.11
CA THR A 106 -22.43 -1.52 -23.82
C THR A 106 -22.09 -0.02 -24.00
N PRO A 107 -21.12 0.38 -24.85
CA PRO A 107 -20.90 1.79 -25.16
C PRO A 107 -22.15 2.53 -25.63
N LEU A 108 -22.92 1.94 -26.56
CA LEU A 108 -24.13 2.55 -27.10
C LEU A 108 -25.23 2.68 -26.03
N LEU A 109 -25.39 1.67 -25.17
CA LEU A 109 -26.29 1.74 -24.02
C LEU A 109 -25.92 2.91 -23.10
N LEU A 110 -24.66 3.03 -22.70
CA LEU A 110 -24.24 4.13 -21.82
C LEU A 110 -24.46 5.50 -22.45
N MET A 111 -24.29 5.64 -23.77
CA MET A 111 -24.59 6.87 -24.51
C MET A 111 -26.09 7.20 -24.54
N ALA A 112 -26.94 6.19 -24.74
CA ALA A 112 -28.39 6.35 -24.68
C ALA A 112 -28.85 6.77 -23.28
N LEU A 113 -28.33 6.12 -22.23
CA LEU A 113 -28.66 6.47 -20.84
C LEU A 113 -28.23 7.90 -20.49
N ASP A 114 -27.03 8.32 -20.91
CA ASP A 114 -26.50 9.67 -20.72
C ASP A 114 -27.33 10.75 -21.45
N THR A 115 -27.90 10.41 -22.61
CA THR A 115 -28.79 11.32 -23.35
C THR A 115 -30.15 11.40 -22.67
N LEU A 116 -30.76 10.25 -22.41
CA LEU A 116 -32.10 10.15 -21.82
C LEU A 116 -32.15 10.76 -20.42
N VAL A 117 -31.13 10.59 -19.58
CA VAL A 117 -31.18 11.12 -18.21
C VAL A 117 -31.34 12.66 -18.17
N ARG A 118 -30.90 13.37 -19.22
CA ARG A 118 -31.02 14.84 -19.29
C ARG A 118 -32.42 15.30 -19.70
N THR A 119 -33.20 14.46 -20.38
CA THR A 119 -34.52 14.81 -20.93
C THR A 119 -35.67 14.10 -20.22
N ASP A 120 -35.50 12.81 -19.95
CA ASP A 120 -36.46 11.93 -19.28
C ASP A 120 -35.71 10.89 -18.41
N PRO A 121 -35.45 11.22 -17.13
CA PRO A 121 -34.80 10.34 -16.17
C PRO A 121 -35.50 8.99 -15.97
N ASP A 122 -36.83 8.97 -16.07
CA ASP A 122 -37.60 7.75 -15.83
C ASP A 122 -37.50 6.80 -17.02
N ALA A 123 -37.48 7.33 -18.26
CA ALA A 123 -37.14 6.54 -19.44
C ALA A 123 -35.70 5.99 -19.38
N ALA A 124 -34.74 6.76 -18.87
CA ALA A 124 -33.37 6.29 -18.68
C ALA A 124 -33.30 5.12 -17.68
N LEU A 125 -33.99 5.23 -16.53
CA LEU A 125 -34.05 4.15 -15.53
C LEU A 125 -34.76 2.91 -16.07
N ALA A 126 -35.86 3.08 -16.82
CA ALA A 126 -36.57 1.97 -17.45
C ALA A 126 -35.66 1.25 -18.46
N LEU A 127 -34.94 1.99 -19.30
CA LEU A 127 -34.00 1.42 -20.27
C LEU A 127 -32.85 0.69 -19.57
N ALA A 128 -32.29 1.25 -18.50
CA ALA A 128 -31.24 0.60 -17.71
C ALA A 128 -31.75 -0.69 -17.06
N GLY A 129 -32.97 -0.68 -16.50
CA GLY A 129 -33.60 -1.87 -15.92
C GLY A 129 -33.86 -2.98 -16.95
N GLU A 130 -34.18 -2.61 -18.18
CA GLU A 130 -34.42 -3.53 -19.28
C GLU A 130 -33.12 -4.13 -19.84
N LEU A 131 -32.10 -3.28 -20.04
CA LEU A 131 -30.94 -3.60 -20.87
C LEU A 131 -29.65 -3.91 -20.11
N ALA A 132 -29.54 -3.53 -18.84
CA ALA A 132 -28.31 -3.71 -18.06
C ALA A 132 -28.29 -5.05 -17.31
N THR A 133 -27.83 -6.10 -18.00
CA THR A 133 -27.83 -7.47 -17.47
C THR A 133 -26.50 -7.88 -16.84
N ASN A 134 -25.39 -7.28 -17.27
CA ASN A 134 -24.05 -7.53 -16.73
C ASN A 134 -23.49 -6.33 -15.95
N ARG A 135 -22.33 -6.55 -15.31
CA ARG A 135 -21.63 -5.57 -14.47
C ARG A 135 -21.32 -4.26 -15.21
N ASP A 136 -20.74 -4.34 -16.41
CA ASP A 136 -20.33 -3.16 -17.18
C ASP A 136 -21.54 -2.31 -17.60
N GLN A 137 -22.66 -2.96 -17.93
CA GLN A 137 -23.89 -2.26 -18.27
C GLN A 137 -24.55 -1.64 -17.03
N ARG A 138 -24.49 -2.32 -15.87
CA ARG A 138 -25.01 -1.79 -14.59
C ARG A 138 -24.26 -0.54 -14.12
N ALA A 139 -23.04 -0.30 -14.60
CA ALA A 139 -22.35 0.98 -14.42
C ALA A 139 -23.17 2.19 -14.90
N GLY A 140 -24.12 1.99 -15.83
CA GLY A 140 -25.07 3.00 -16.28
C GLY A 140 -25.90 3.63 -15.15
N TYR A 141 -26.18 2.89 -14.06
CA TYR A 141 -26.86 3.46 -12.89
C TYR A 141 -26.01 4.52 -12.20
N SER A 142 -24.68 4.35 -12.14
CA SER A 142 -23.79 5.39 -11.61
C SER A 142 -23.87 6.66 -12.47
N VAL A 143 -23.88 6.54 -13.80
CA VAL A 143 -24.01 7.67 -14.74
C VAL A 143 -25.32 8.41 -14.53
N ILE A 144 -26.45 7.68 -14.52
CA ILE A 144 -27.79 8.26 -14.34
C ILE A 144 -27.83 9.05 -13.02
N PHE A 145 -27.48 8.40 -11.91
CA PHE A 145 -27.60 9.03 -10.60
C PHE A 145 -26.57 10.13 -10.35
N ALA A 146 -25.39 10.07 -10.96
CA ALA A 146 -24.43 11.18 -10.92
C ALA A 146 -24.99 12.44 -11.58
N VAL A 147 -25.67 12.33 -12.72
CA VAL A 147 -26.30 13.47 -13.40
C VAL A 147 -27.47 14.01 -12.60
N LEU A 148 -28.37 13.12 -12.15
CA LEU A 148 -29.54 13.53 -11.37
C LEU A 148 -29.15 14.19 -10.05
N ALA A 149 -28.18 13.63 -9.34
CA ALA A 149 -27.77 14.15 -8.04
C ALA A 149 -26.96 15.45 -8.13
N GLN A 150 -26.28 15.71 -9.25
CA GLN A 150 -25.68 17.03 -9.52
C GLN A 150 -26.75 18.14 -9.59
N GLN A 151 -27.92 17.84 -10.16
CA GLN A 151 -29.02 18.80 -10.26
C GLN A 151 -29.78 18.93 -8.94
N ASP A 152 -30.35 17.83 -8.46
CA ASP A 152 -31.11 17.73 -7.22
C ASP A 152 -30.84 16.38 -6.54
N PRO A 153 -29.95 16.32 -5.54
CA PRO A 153 -29.60 15.07 -4.89
C PRO A 153 -30.73 14.48 -4.05
N ALA A 154 -31.66 15.30 -3.54
CA ALA A 154 -32.84 14.80 -2.82
C ALA A 154 -33.84 14.14 -3.77
N ALA A 155 -34.04 14.72 -4.97
CA ALA A 155 -34.85 14.09 -6.02
C ALA A 155 -34.21 12.85 -6.62
N ALA A 156 -32.87 12.81 -6.72
CA ALA A 156 -32.15 11.60 -7.09
C ALA A 156 -32.32 10.51 -6.02
N ALA A 157 -32.14 10.83 -4.74
CA ALA A 157 -32.32 9.88 -3.64
C ALA A 157 -33.72 9.21 -3.64
N ARG A 158 -34.80 9.98 -3.90
CA ARG A 158 -36.15 9.41 -4.01
C ARG A 158 -36.29 8.39 -5.15
N ARG A 159 -35.51 8.53 -6.22
CA ARG A 159 -35.53 7.61 -7.36
C ARG A 159 -34.77 6.31 -7.12
N LEU A 160 -33.98 6.20 -6.04
CA LEU A 160 -33.33 4.93 -5.67
C LEU A 160 -34.34 3.80 -5.44
N ALA A 161 -35.58 4.11 -5.07
CA ALA A 161 -36.66 3.11 -4.95
C ALA A 161 -37.01 2.40 -6.28
N ARG A 162 -36.62 2.97 -7.43
CA ARG A 162 -36.84 2.38 -8.77
C ARG A 162 -35.64 1.56 -9.27
N VAL A 163 -34.56 1.50 -8.50
CA VAL A 163 -33.34 0.79 -8.90
C VAL A 163 -33.42 -0.66 -8.42
N PRO A 164 -33.14 -1.65 -9.28
CA PRO A 164 -33.04 -3.05 -8.87
C PRO A 164 -32.02 -3.24 -7.74
N GLY A 165 -32.30 -4.15 -6.80
CA GLY A 165 -31.36 -4.48 -5.72
C GLY A 165 -30.02 -5.03 -6.21
N GLY A 166 -29.07 -5.17 -5.28
CA GLY A 166 -27.70 -5.60 -5.59
C GLY A 166 -26.85 -4.49 -6.23
N GLU A 167 -25.95 -4.88 -7.12
CA GLU A 167 -24.92 -4.00 -7.70
C GLU A 167 -25.46 -2.70 -8.33
N ALA A 168 -26.62 -2.75 -8.98
CA ALA A 168 -27.25 -1.56 -9.57
C ALA A 168 -27.60 -0.51 -8.50
N ARG A 169 -28.21 -0.96 -7.38
CA ARG A 169 -28.56 -0.11 -6.24
C ARG A 169 -27.31 0.45 -5.57
N GLU A 170 -26.29 -0.37 -5.39
CA GLU A 170 -25.02 0.08 -4.81
C GLU A 170 -24.39 1.21 -5.64
N LEU A 171 -24.28 1.02 -6.96
CA LEU A 171 -23.71 2.02 -7.87
C LEU A 171 -24.51 3.33 -7.87
N ALA A 172 -25.84 3.24 -7.88
CA ALA A 172 -26.72 4.40 -7.81
C ALA A 172 -26.57 5.15 -6.47
N LEU A 173 -26.56 4.41 -5.35
CA LEU A 173 -26.49 4.97 -4.01
C LEU A 173 -25.13 5.65 -3.75
N ARG A 174 -24.02 5.03 -4.16
CA ARG A 174 -22.69 5.66 -4.11
C ARG A 174 -22.63 6.95 -4.95
N ALA A 175 -23.25 6.95 -6.14
CA ALA A 175 -23.27 8.13 -7.00
C ALA A 175 -24.06 9.30 -6.39
N VAL A 176 -25.22 9.02 -5.77
CA VAL A 176 -25.99 10.04 -5.03
C VAL A 176 -25.19 10.57 -3.86
N ALA A 177 -24.65 9.68 -3.04
CA ALA A 177 -23.86 10.03 -1.85
C ALA A 177 -22.68 10.95 -2.20
N ALA A 178 -21.88 10.58 -3.19
CA ALA A 178 -20.72 11.35 -3.61
C ALA A 178 -21.11 12.72 -4.21
N ALA A 179 -22.11 12.76 -5.10
CA ALA A 179 -22.56 14.03 -5.68
C ALA A 179 -23.17 14.97 -4.64
N TRP A 180 -23.93 14.43 -3.69
CA TRP A 180 -24.48 15.22 -2.59
C TRP A 180 -23.38 15.72 -1.67
N ALA A 181 -22.39 14.89 -1.33
CA ALA A 181 -21.27 15.24 -0.45
C ALA A 181 -20.47 16.44 -0.98
N ARG A 182 -20.17 16.47 -2.29
CA ARG A 182 -19.47 17.60 -2.94
C ARG A 182 -20.20 18.94 -2.81
N ARG A 183 -21.54 18.90 -2.77
CA ARG A 183 -22.37 20.10 -2.70
C ARG A 183 -22.65 20.51 -1.25
N ASN A 184 -22.99 19.55 -0.41
CA ASN A 184 -23.33 19.74 0.99
C ASN A 184 -23.17 18.43 1.75
N SER A 185 -21.99 18.21 2.31
CA SER A 185 -21.65 17.02 3.09
C SER A 185 -22.53 16.82 4.32
N THR A 186 -22.93 17.89 5.01
CA THR A 186 -23.82 17.81 6.17
C THR A 186 -25.20 17.26 5.80
N ALA A 187 -25.80 17.76 4.70
CA ALA A 187 -27.07 17.26 4.21
C ALA A 187 -26.96 15.82 3.68
N ALA A 188 -25.86 15.51 2.99
CA ALA A 188 -25.58 14.17 2.49
C ALA A 188 -25.45 13.15 3.63
N LEU A 189 -24.73 13.48 4.70
CA LEU A 189 -24.63 12.65 5.91
C LEU A 189 -25.99 12.47 6.58
N GLY A 190 -26.77 13.55 6.74
CA GLY A 190 -28.10 13.45 7.34
C GLY A 190 -29.05 12.57 6.52
N TRP A 191 -28.94 12.59 5.20
CA TRP A 191 -29.68 11.66 4.33
C TRP A 191 -29.18 10.21 4.49
N ALA A 192 -27.85 10.00 4.42
CA ALA A 192 -27.24 8.68 4.52
C ALA A 192 -27.59 7.98 5.85
N GLU A 193 -27.52 8.71 6.97
CA GLU A 193 -27.85 8.21 8.32
C GLU A 193 -29.33 7.83 8.48
N GLY A 194 -30.22 8.36 7.63
CA GLY A 194 -31.64 8.03 7.61
C GLY A 194 -32.00 6.77 6.83
N LEU A 195 -31.04 6.12 6.16
CA LEU A 195 -31.27 4.91 5.38
C LEU A 195 -31.33 3.65 6.27
N ALA A 196 -31.92 2.59 5.71
CA ALA A 196 -31.86 1.24 6.30
C ALA A 196 -30.41 0.74 6.33
N ASP A 197 -30.09 -0.19 7.25
CA ASP A 197 -28.72 -0.56 7.63
C ASP A 197 -27.75 -0.79 6.45
N ASP A 198 -28.09 -1.68 5.51
CA ASP A 198 -27.23 -2.01 4.36
C ASP A 198 -26.94 -0.79 3.45
N ASP A 199 -27.98 0.02 3.18
CA ASP A 199 -27.86 1.23 2.36
C ASP A 199 -27.15 2.35 3.13
N ARG A 200 -27.34 2.43 4.46
CA ARG A 200 -26.77 3.46 5.34
C ARG A 200 -25.27 3.35 5.40
N GLU A 201 -24.73 2.17 5.70
CA GLU A 201 -23.27 2.00 5.85
C GLU A 201 -22.55 2.38 4.55
N MET A 202 -23.05 1.89 3.40
CA MET A 202 -22.51 2.22 2.09
C MET A 202 -22.63 3.71 1.73
N ALA A 203 -23.76 4.34 2.04
CA ALA A 203 -23.97 5.76 1.77
C ALA A 203 -23.05 6.61 2.64
N VAL A 204 -22.93 6.29 3.93
CA VAL A 204 -22.03 6.98 4.86
C VAL A 204 -20.59 6.83 4.37
N GLU A 205 -20.11 5.61 4.11
CA GLU A 205 -18.75 5.37 3.61
C GLU A 205 -18.47 6.21 2.34
N SER A 206 -19.44 6.29 1.42
CA SER A 206 -19.30 7.08 0.19
C SER A 206 -19.26 8.59 0.43
N VAL A 207 -20.05 9.11 1.38
CA VAL A 207 -19.97 10.53 1.76
C VAL A 207 -18.63 10.84 2.43
N LEU A 208 -18.12 9.93 3.27
CA LEU A 208 -16.85 10.11 3.97
C LEU A 208 -15.65 10.04 3.01
N ALA A 209 -15.73 9.24 1.95
CA ALA A 209 -14.69 9.18 0.92
C ALA A 209 -14.46 10.54 0.23
N ASP A 210 -15.50 11.31 -0.04
CA ASP A 210 -15.37 12.67 -0.61
C ASP A 210 -14.85 13.69 0.42
N LEU A 211 -15.12 13.47 1.71
CA LEU A 211 -14.69 14.35 2.81
C LEU A 211 -13.24 14.14 3.26
N VAL A 212 -12.63 13.00 2.94
CA VAL A 212 -11.36 12.56 3.54
C VAL A 212 -10.21 13.55 3.38
N HIS A 213 -10.19 14.31 2.30
CA HIS A 213 -9.17 15.33 2.05
C HIS A 213 -9.53 16.72 2.61
N ALA A 214 -10.82 17.00 2.77
CA ALA A 214 -11.30 18.30 3.23
C ALA A 214 -11.35 18.38 4.76
N ASP A 215 -11.85 17.33 5.41
CA ASP A 215 -12.01 17.27 6.87
C ASP A 215 -11.82 15.83 7.38
N PRO A 216 -10.56 15.34 7.43
CA PRO A 216 -10.27 14.00 7.92
C PRO A 216 -10.66 13.79 9.39
N LEU A 217 -10.69 14.85 10.22
CA LEU A 217 -11.11 14.76 11.61
C LEU A 217 -12.61 14.44 11.72
N ARG A 218 -13.43 15.14 10.94
CA ARG A 218 -14.86 14.84 10.85
C ARG A 218 -15.10 13.45 10.28
N VAL A 219 -14.29 13.02 9.31
CA VAL A 219 -14.38 11.65 8.78
C VAL A 219 -14.15 10.61 9.86
N ILE A 220 -13.14 10.76 10.71
CA ILE A 220 -12.86 9.83 11.81
C ILE A 220 -14.05 9.78 12.78
N GLU A 221 -14.54 10.95 13.21
CA GLU A 221 -15.67 11.04 14.15
C GLU A 221 -16.91 10.31 13.63
N VAL A 222 -17.29 10.58 12.37
CA VAL A 222 -18.48 9.98 11.77
C VAL A 222 -18.25 8.50 11.46
N ALA A 223 -17.07 8.12 10.97
CA ALA A 223 -16.75 6.72 10.67
C ALA A 223 -16.87 5.85 11.92
N GLN A 224 -16.27 6.26 13.05
CA GLN A 224 -16.33 5.51 14.31
C GLN A 224 -17.74 5.32 14.86
N ARG A 225 -18.65 6.26 14.56
CA ARG A 225 -20.04 6.19 15.00
C ARG A 225 -20.90 5.32 14.10
N SER A 226 -20.62 5.33 12.80
CA SER A 226 -21.57 4.89 11.78
C SER A 226 -21.10 3.71 10.92
N LEU A 227 -19.81 3.38 10.91
CA LEU A 227 -19.22 2.29 10.14
C LEU A 227 -18.64 1.22 11.06
N HIS A 228 -18.57 -0.02 10.57
CA HIS A 228 -18.00 -1.14 11.31
C HIS A 228 -17.07 -1.99 10.43
N GLY A 229 -16.34 -2.91 11.05
CA GLY A 229 -15.49 -3.89 10.36
C GLY A 229 -14.55 -3.26 9.32
N GLU A 230 -14.59 -3.82 8.11
CA GLU A 230 -13.73 -3.43 7.00
C GLU A 230 -14.02 -2.01 6.47
N ALA A 231 -15.27 -1.55 6.49
CA ALA A 231 -15.62 -0.21 6.02
C ALA A 231 -15.04 0.88 6.94
N LEU A 232 -15.11 0.65 8.26
CA LEU A 232 -14.45 1.50 9.25
C LEU A 232 -12.94 1.52 9.03
N ALA A 233 -12.31 0.34 8.93
CA ALA A 233 -10.86 0.22 8.78
C ALA A 233 -10.33 0.94 7.53
N ARG A 234 -10.98 0.77 6.37
CA ARG A 234 -10.62 1.46 5.12
C ARG A 234 -10.77 2.98 5.25
N THR A 235 -11.87 3.44 5.85
CA THR A 235 -12.14 4.87 6.01
C THR A 235 -11.12 5.54 6.95
N LEU A 236 -10.79 4.91 8.08
CA LEU A 236 -9.76 5.38 9.00
C LEU A 236 -8.37 5.41 8.34
N THR A 237 -8.05 4.39 7.54
CA THR A 237 -6.78 4.34 6.79
C THR A 237 -6.68 5.49 5.79
N ALA A 238 -7.76 5.78 5.05
CA ALA A 238 -7.81 6.88 4.10
C ALA A 238 -7.65 8.25 4.80
N ALA A 239 -8.32 8.45 5.94
CA ALA A 239 -8.19 9.66 6.74
C ALA A 239 -6.77 9.82 7.31
N LEU A 240 -6.17 8.73 7.78
CA LEU A 240 -4.79 8.71 8.26
C LEU A 240 -3.80 9.14 7.17
N HIS A 241 -3.94 8.64 5.94
CA HIS A 241 -3.05 9.04 4.84
C HIS A 241 -3.11 10.54 4.55
N GLY A 242 -4.29 11.15 4.64
CA GLY A 242 -4.44 12.61 4.53
C GLY A 242 -3.72 13.36 5.66
N LEU A 243 -3.93 12.90 6.90
CA LEU A 243 -3.43 13.55 8.10
C LEU A 243 -1.92 13.41 8.31
N VAL A 244 -1.30 12.28 7.93
CA VAL A 244 0.14 12.05 8.14
C VAL A 244 0.99 13.22 7.62
N ARG A 245 0.59 13.87 6.52
CA ARG A 245 1.31 14.99 5.94
C ARG A 245 0.94 16.35 6.54
N THR A 246 -0.33 16.55 6.92
CA THR A 246 -0.86 17.87 7.31
C THR A 246 -0.91 18.07 8.83
N ASP A 247 -1.24 17.01 9.56
CA ASP A 247 -1.31 16.98 11.02
C ASP A 247 -0.96 15.56 11.54
N PRO A 248 0.35 15.26 11.69
CA PRO A 248 0.79 13.96 12.16
C PRO A 248 0.40 13.68 13.62
N VAL A 249 0.07 14.71 14.41
CA VAL A 249 -0.42 14.53 15.79
C VAL A 249 -1.84 13.98 15.77
N ALA A 250 -2.71 14.53 14.92
CA ALA A 250 -4.04 13.95 14.69
C ALA A 250 -3.96 12.54 14.09
N ALA A 251 -3.06 12.30 13.13
CA ALA A 251 -2.86 10.97 12.54
C ALA A 251 -2.47 9.90 13.58
N SER A 252 -1.71 10.30 14.60
CA SER A 252 -1.21 9.39 15.65
C SER A 252 -2.31 8.79 16.51
N ALA A 253 -3.43 9.51 16.68
CA ALA A 253 -4.61 9.06 17.42
C ALA A 253 -5.38 7.96 16.68
N ILE A 254 -5.17 7.79 15.36
CA ILE A 254 -5.90 6.82 14.53
C ILE A 254 -5.26 5.44 14.57
N VAL A 255 -3.93 5.36 14.70
CA VAL A 255 -3.19 4.09 14.63
C VAL A 255 -3.73 3.03 15.62
N PRO A 256 -4.04 3.36 16.89
CA PRO A 256 -4.60 2.38 17.84
C PRO A 256 -6.02 1.91 17.48
N LEU A 257 -6.74 2.64 16.62
CA LEU A 257 -8.11 2.33 16.19
C LEU A 257 -8.15 1.38 14.99
N LEU A 258 -7.02 1.18 14.30
CA LEU A 258 -6.93 0.27 13.17
C LEU A 258 -6.90 -1.20 13.64
N PRO A 259 -7.45 -2.14 12.84
CA PRO A 259 -7.31 -3.57 13.12
C PRO A 259 -5.84 -3.98 13.24
N ALA A 260 -5.54 -4.85 14.20
CA ALA A 260 -4.21 -5.39 14.36
C ALA A 260 -3.80 -6.18 13.10
N GLY A 261 -2.61 -5.89 12.59
CA GLY A 261 -2.09 -6.51 11.37
C GLY A 261 -1.11 -5.60 10.64
N GLU A 262 -0.79 -5.97 9.39
CA GLU A 262 0.17 -5.25 8.56
C GLU A 262 -0.21 -3.78 8.34
N GLY A 263 -1.50 -3.49 8.10
CA GLY A 263 -1.98 -2.12 7.90
C GLY A 263 -1.69 -1.20 9.10
N GLN A 264 -1.92 -1.66 10.33
CA GLN A 264 -1.59 -0.90 11.54
C GLN A 264 -0.08 -0.68 11.68
N VAL A 265 0.75 -1.67 11.34
CA VAL A 265 2.22 -1.56 11.39
C VAL A 265 2.72 -0.52 10.39
N VAL A 266 2.23 -0.56 9.14
CA VAL A 266 2.58 0.40 8.10
C VAL A 266 2.13 1.81 8.46
N ALA A 267 0.91 1.96 8.99
CA ALA A 267 0.40 3.24 9.47
C ALA A 267 1.25 3.80 10.62
N ALA A 268 1.62 2.96 11.59
CA ALA A 268 2.45 3.36 12.71
C ALA A 268 3.81 3.89 12.27
N ALA A 269 4.45 3.18 11.34
CA ALA A 269 5.70 3.60 10.71
C ALA A 269 5.57 4.93 9.96
N ALA A 270 4.48 5.15 9.20
CA ALA A 270 4.27 6.39 8.48
C ALA A 270 4.10 7.60 9.42
N VAL A 271 3.31 7.43 10.49
CA VAL A 271 3.11 8.45 11.52
C VAL A 271 4.41 8.75 12.26
N ALA A 272 5.19 7.73 12.64
CA ALA A 272 6.48 7.92 13.32
C ALA A 272 7.42 8.84 12.54
N ARG A 273 7.56 8.62 11.22
CA ARG A 273 8.38 9.46 10.34
C ARG A 273 7.90 10.91 10.26
N ALA A 274 6.58 11.11 10.26
CA ALA A 274 6.02 12.46 10.18
C ALA A 274 6.12 13.20 11.52
N LEU A 275 5.91 12.50 12.64
CA LEU A 275 6.06 13.07 13.98
C LEU A 275 7.51 13.45 14.27
N VAL A 276 8.49 12.61 13.94
CA VAL A 276 9.89 12.88 14.27
C VAL A 276 10.45 14.09 13.52
N ALA A 277 9.94 14.36 12.31
CA ALA A 277 10.26 15.56 11.55
C ALA A 277 9.75 16.85 12.23
N LYS A 278 8.71 16.75 13.07
CA LYS A 278 8.13 17.88 13.82
C LYS A 278 8.71 18.00 15.24
N SER A 279 8.76 16.88 15.97
CA SER A 279 9.23 16.79 17.36
C SER A 279 9.69 15.36 17.66
N PRO A 280 11.01 15.11 17.73
CA PRO A 280 11.51 13.78 18.08
C PRO A 280 11.05 13.27 19.45
N ALA A 281 10.93 14.15 20.44
CA ALA A 281 10.49 13.78 21.78
C ALA A 281 9.03 13.30 21.80
N GLU A 282 8.13 13.99 21.10
CA GLU A 282 6.74 13.56 20.96
C GLU A 282 6.64 12.25 20.18
N ALA A 283 7.44 12.10 19.11
CA ALA A 283 7.47 10.88 18.31
C ALA A 283 7.89 9.66 19.15
N VAL A 284 8.96 9.78 19.94
CA VAL A 284 9.43 8.70 20.83
C VAL A 284 8.38 8.36 21.88
N SER A 285 7.79 9.38 22.52
CA SER A 285 6.75 9.17 23.52
C SER A 285 5.54 8.44 22.94
N TRP A 286 5.11 8.82 21.73
CA TRP A 286 3.99 8.18 21.06
C TRP A 286 4.31 6.73 20.66
N VAL A 287 5.48 6.48 20.06
CA VAL A 287 5.89 5.11 19.68
C VAL A 287 5.92 4.20 20.91
N ASN A 288 6.50 4.67 22.02
CA ASN A 288 6.57 3.89 23.27
C ASN A 288 5.18 3.59 23.87
N GLY A 289 4.17 4.40 23.57
CA GLY A 289 2.79 4.18 23.99
C GLY A 289 2.02 3.15 23.15
N LEU A 290 2.58 2.66 22.03
CA LEU A 290 1.93 1.67 21.19
C LEU A 290 1.88 0.30 21.89
N THR A 291 0.67 -0.25 22.00
CA THR A 291 0.42 -1.57 22.64
C THR A 291 0.77 -2.75 21.74
N ASN A 292 0.68 -2.58 20.41
CA ASN A 292 1.11 -3.59 19.46
C ASN A 292 2.63 -3.60 19.34
N ASP A 293 3.28 -4.67 19.80
CA ASP A 293 4.74 -4.80 19.85
C ASP A 293 5.42 -4.73 18.46
N THR A 294 4.78 -5.29 17.43
CA THR A 294 5.31 -5.25 16.06
C THR A 294 5.21 -3.84 15.49
N ALA A 295 4.08 -3.16 15.71
CA ALA A 295 3.91 -1.77 15.31
C ALA A 295 4.90 -0.85 16.05
N ARG A 296 5.06 -1.04 17.37
CA ARG A 296 6.01 -0.29 18.20
C ARG A 296 7.44 -0.41 17.70
N ARG A 297 7.94 -1.64 17.53
CA ARG A 297 9.32 -1.87 17.04
C ARG A 297 9.55 -1.31 15.63
N THR A 298 8.59 -1.53 14.72
CA THR A 298 8.71 -1.04 13.35
C THR A 298 8.67 0.49 13.30
N ALA A 299 7.77 1.11 14.07
CA ALA A 299 7.68 2.56 14.18
C ALA A 299 8.94 3.17 14.81
N MET A 300 9.51 2.55 15.83
CA MET A 300 10.77 2.99 16.46
C MET A 300 11.93 2.94 15.46
N ALA A 301 12.08 1.84 14.72
CA ALA A 301 13.11 1.72 13.70
C ALA A 301 12.97 2.83 12.64
N ARG A 302 11.76 3.09 12.12
CA ARG A 302 11.52 4.16 11.13
C ARG A 302 11.72 5.57 11.70
N LEU A 303 11.40 5.76 12.97
CA LEU A 303 11.66 6.99 13.71
C LEU A 303 13.17 7.26 13.75
N LEU A 304 13.94 6.30 14.27
CA LEU A 304 15.39 6.41 14.41
C LEU A 304 16.09 6.53 13.06
N GLU A 305 15.59 5.84 12.03
CA GLU A 305 16.10 5.98 10.67
C GLU A 305 16.00 7.43 10.18
N THR A 306 14.81 8.01 10.31
CA THR A 306 14.53 9.38 9.85
C THR A 306 15.28 10.40 10.70
N TRP A 307 15.30 10.22 12.02
CA TRP A 307 16.02 11.10 12.93
C TRP A 307 17.52 11.08 12.67
N THR A 308 18.12 9.90 12.51
CA THR A 308 19.57 9.78 12.26
C THR A 308 19.94 10.35 10.89
N ALA A 309 19.05 10.23 9.90
CA ALA A 309 19.27 10.81 8.58
C ALA A 309 19.33 12.34 8.61
N THR A 310 18.56 13.00 9.49
CA THR A 310 18.51 14.46 9.62
C THR A 310 19.46 15.02 10.68
N ASP A 311 19.56 14.39 11.85
CA ASP A 311 20.37 14.78 12.99
C ASP A 311 20.87 13.53 13.74
N ALA A 312 21.98 12.97 13.24
CA ALA A 312 22.61 11.78 13.81
C ALA A 312 23.13 12.00 15.24
N GLU A 313 23.56 13.22 15.59
CA GLU A 313 24.09 13.51 16.91
C GLU A 313 22.97 13.47 17.96
N ALA A 314 21.83 14.11 17.68
CA ALA A 314 20.68 14.08 18.58
C ALA A 314 20.09 12.66 18.70
N ALA A 315 19.93 11.93 17.59
CA ALA A 315 19.47 10.54 17.61
C ALA A 315 20.43 9.63 18.41
N GLY A 316 21.74 9.79 18.19
CA GLY A 316 22.77 9.06 18.92
C GLY A 316 22.79 9.37 20.42
N ARG A 317 22.59 10.63 20.82
CA ARG A 317 22.45 11.02 22.23
C ARG A 317 21.19 10.42 22.86
N HIS A 318 20.08 10.39 22.13
CA HIS A 318 18.85 9.74 22.61
C HIS A 318 19.10 8.26 22.91
N VAL A 319 19.62 7.50 21.94
CA VAL A 319 19.89 6.07 22.12
C VAL A 319 20.92 5.82 23.24
N ALA A 320 21.96 6.65 23.34
CA ALA A 320 22.94 6.55 24.42
C ALA A 320 22.33 6.75 25.82
N SER A 321 21.22 7.49 25.93
CA SER A 321 20.50 7.73 27.20
C SER A 321 19.51 6.62 27.58
N LEU A 322 19.24 5.67 26.68
CA LEU A 322 18.26 4.61 26.92
C LEU A 322 18.77 3.56 27.93
N PRO A 323 17.85 2.83 28.60
CA PRO A 323 18.20 1.66 29.39
C PRO A 323 18.96 0.62 28.55
N PRO A 324 19.88 -0.18 29.14
CA PRO A 324 20.75 -1.11 28.41
C PRO A 324 20.06 -1.99 27.36
N ALA A 325 18.90 -2.57 27.70
CA ALA A 325 18.17 -3.45 26.78
C ALA A 325 17.62 -2.70 25.55
N GLN A 326 17.14 -1.47 25.73
CA GLN A 326 16.65 -0.63 24.63
C GLN A 326 17.82 -0.08 23.82
N GLN A 327 18.90 0.33 24.48
CA GLN A 327 20.12 0.77 23.82
C GLN A 327 20.65 -0.31 22.86
N ALA A 328 20.74 -1.58 23.29
CA ALA A 328 21.16 -2.67 22.41
C ALA A 328 20.19 -2.95 21.25
N THR A 329 18.90 -2.68 21.43
CA THR A 329 17.90 -2.85 20.37
C THR A 329 18.00 -1.76 19.31
N ASP A 330 18.20 -0.51 19.73
CA ASP A 330 18.07 0.67 18.87
C ASP A 330 19.41 1.13 18.27
N ALA A 331 20.54 0.84 18.94
CA ALA A 331 21.85 1.28 18.49
C ALA A 331 22.27 0.79 17.09
N PRO A 332 21.93 -0.44 16.65
CA PRO A 332 22.28 -0.91 15.30
C PRO A 332 21.72 -0.01 14.18
N VAL A 333 20.50 0.52 14.34
CA VAL A 333 19.85 1.40 13.35
C VAL A 333 20.65 2.68 13.18
N VAL A 334 20.97 3.34 14.31
CA VAL A 334 21.75 4.57 14.32
C VAL A 334 23.16 4.34 13.77
N ALA A 335 23.84 3.29 14.23
CA ALA A 335 25.21 2.95 13.81
C ALA A 335 25.31 2.75 12.30
N GLY A 336 24.39 1.98 11.72
CA GLY A 336 24.39 1.68 10.28
C GLY A 336 24.22 2.93 9.42
N ILE A 337 23.31 3.83 9.81
CA ILE A 337 23.04 5.07 9.08
C ILE A 337 24.19 6.06 9.23
N MET A 338 24.76 6.18 10.43
CA MET A 338 25.97 6.97 10.65
C MET A 338 27.11 6.47 9.77
N ALA A 339 27.36 5.15 9.76
CA ALA A 339 28.47 4.54 9.04
C ALA A 339 28.34 4.67 7.51
N ALA A 340 27.11 4.70 6.99
CA ALA A 340 26.88 4.98 5.57
C ALA A 340 27.39 6.37 5.14
N LYS A 341 27.40 7.34 6.07
CA LYS A 341 27.92 8.71 5.83
C LYS A 341 29.38 8.86 6.27
N ASN A 342 29.71 8.42 7.48
CA ASN A 342 31.02 8.54 8.12
C ASN A 342 31.24 7.36 9.09
N GLU A 343 32.04 6.41 8.66
CA GLU A 343 32.38 5.19 9.38
C GLU A 343 33.15 5.47 10.67
N GLN A 344 34.09 6.42 10.69
CA GLN A 344 34.89 6.70 11.89
C GLN A 344 34.01 7.29 12.99
N ALA A 345 33.11 8.20 12.65
CA ALA A 345 32.16 8.78 13.59
C ALA A 345 31.19 7.73 14.14
N ALA A 346 30.69 6.83 13.29
CA ALA A 346 29.81 5.74 13.71
C ALA A 346 30.49 4.77 14.68
N LEU A 347 31.72 4.37 14.37
CA LEU A 347 32.51 3.47 15.20
C LEU A 347 32.87 4.12 16.55
N ALA A 348 33.24 5.40 16.54
CA ALA A 348 33.53 6.14 17.77
C ALA A 348 32.29 6.28 18.66
N TRP A 349 31.13 6.60 18.07
CA TRP A 349 29.87 6.65 18.81
C TRP A 349 29.47 5.26 19.38
N ALA A 350 29.59 4.20 18.57
CA ALA A 350 29.29 2.84 19.01
C ALA A 350 30.17 2.39 20.18
N GLN A 351 31.45 2.77 20.20
CA GLN A 351 32.38 2.49 21.31
C GLN A 351 32.04 3.25 22.60
N ALA A 352 31.36 4.39 22.49
CA ALA A 352 30.98 5.20 23.63
C ALA A 352 29.69 4.72 24.34
N LEU A 353 29.02 3.69 23.82
CA LEU A 353 27.82 3.11 24.44
C LEU A 353 28.16 2.44 25.78
N SER A 354 27.18 2.37 26.69
CA SER A 354 27.42 2.07 28.10
C SER A 354 27.60 0.57 28.42
N THR A 355 27.22 -0.32 27.51
CA THR A 355 27.31 -1.77 27.71
C THR A 355 28.04 -2.48 26.56
N ALA A 356 28.76 -3.56 26.88
CA ALA A 356 29.46 -4.37 25.88
C ALA A 356 28.51 -4.94 24.82
N GLU A 357 27.28 -5.27 25.23
CA GLU A 357 26.23 -5.73 24.31
C GLU A 357 25.87 -4.64 23.29
N ALA A 358 25.52 -3.44 23.76
CA ALA A 358 25.17 -2.31 22.90
C ALA A 358 26.35 -1.88 21.99
N GLN A 359 27.57 -1.87 22.54
CA GLN A 359 28.79 -1.62 21.76
C GLN A 359 28.94 -2.66 20.64
N GLY A 360 28.85 -3.95 20.96
CA GLY A 360 29.05 -5.03 20.00
C GLY A 360 28.05 -5.01 18.85
N VAL A 361 26.75 -4.85 19.15
CA VAL A 361 25.71 -4.79 18.11
C VAL A 361 25.80 -3.53 17.25
N ALA A 362 26.15 -2.38 17.82
CA ALA A 362 26.34 -1.14 17.09
C ALA A 362 27.59 -1.18 16.19
N LEU A 363 28.70 -1.71 16.70
CA LEU A 363 29.94 -1.89 15.94
C LEU A 363 29.75 -2.84 14.76
N ALA A 364 29.06 -3.97 14.99
CA ALA A 364 28.74 -4.91 13.92
C ALA A 364 27.88 -4.25 12.83
N ALA A 365 26.86 -3.48 13.22
CA ALA A 365 26.00 -2.76 12.28
C ALA A 365 26.76 -1.68 11.48
N ALA A 366 27.64 -0.92 12.14
CA ALA A 366 28.49 0.08 11.49
C ALA A 366 29.46 -0.57 10.48
N ALA A 367 30.13 -1.66 10.87
CA ALA A 367 31.03 -2.40 9.98
C ALA A 367 30.28 -3.00 8.77
N ASN A 368 29.08 -3.53 8.99
CA ASN A 368 28.24 -4.05 7.91
C ASN A 368 27.84 -2.96 6.91
N ALA A 369 27.40 -1.79 7.39
CA ALA A 369 27.07 -0.66 6.51
C ALA A 369 28.29 -0.14 5.75
N TRP A 370 29.44 -0.02 6.42
CA TRP A 370 30.70 0.39 5.81
C TRP A 370 31.16 -0.57 4.70
N SER A 371 31.03 -1.89 4.92
CA SER A 371 31.48 -2.91 3.96
C SER A 371 30.80 -2.84 2.59
N GLN A 372 29.59 -2.26 2.51
CA GLN A 372 28.91 -2.05 1.24
C GLN A 372 29.68 -1.09 0.32
N ARG A 373 30.42 -0.14 0.91
CA ARG A 373 31.25 0.84 0.18
C ARG A 373 32.69 0.37 0.07
N ASP A 374 33.25 -0.14 1.15
CA ASP A 374 34.65 -0.59 1.23
C ASP A 374 34.74 -1.88 2.06
N GLY A 375 34.48 -3.02 1.40
CA GLY A 375 34.58 -4.33 2.03
C GLY A 375 36.00 -4.63 2.52
N ALA A 376 37.02 -4.08 1.86
CA ALA A 376 38.41 -4.32 2.19
C ALA A 376 38.81 -3.69 3.51
N ALA A 377 38.49 -2.41 3.70
CA ALA A 377 38.80 -1.72 4.94
C ALA A 377 37.91 -2.22 6.10
N ALA A 378 36.63 -2.50 5.84
CA ALA A 378 35.73 -3.09 6.84
C ALA A 378 36.19 -4.47 7.34
N SER A 379 36.57 -5.39 6.43
CA SER A 379 37.06 -6.72 6.84
C SER A 379 38.33 -6.64 7.69
N ARG A 380 39.27 -5.75 7.33
CA ARG A 380 40.49 -5.53 8.14
C ARG A 380 40.14 -5.02 9.53
N TRP A 381 39.29 -4.00 9.61
CA TRP A 381 38.86 -3.44 10.88
C TRP A 381 38.16 -4.48 11.76
N VAL A 382 37.28 -5.31 11.20
CA VAL A 382 36.61 -6.39 11.94
C VAL A 382 37.62 -7.38 12.52
N ALA A 383 38.61 -7.81 11.72
CA ALA A 383 39.66 -8.71 12.19
C ALA A 383 40.50 -8.08 13.31
N ASP A 384 40.86 -6.80 13.18
CA ASP A 384 41.63 -6.05 14.18
C ASP A 384 40.84 -5.78 15.47
N ASN A 385 39.50 -5.84 15.41
CA ASN A 385 38.60 -5.56 16.53
C ASN A 385 37.79 -6.78 17.00
N ALA A 386 38.23 -7.99 16.65
CA ALA A 386 37.56 -9.25 16.99
C ALA A 386 37.20 -9.36 18.49
N ALA A 387 38.11 -8.98 19.38
CA ALA A 387 37.87 -9.04 20.83
C ALA A 387 36.70 -8.15 21.30
N ARG A 388 36.43 -7.03 20.62
CA ARG A 388 35.32 -6.12 20.95
C ARG A 388 33.97 -6.60 20.39
N LEU A 389 34.00 -7.24 19.23
CA LEU A 389 32.81 -7.83 18.61
C LEU A 389 32.42 -9.15 19.31
N GLY A 390 33.39 -9.83 19.92
CA GLY A 390 33.20 -11.10 20.62
C GLY A 390 32.65 -12.16 19.68
N GLU A 391 31.58 -12.82 20.11
CA GLU A 391 30.87 -13.86 19.36
C GLU A 391 30.32 -13.38 18.00
N ARG A 392 30.21 -12.07 17.74
CA ARG A 392 29.72 -11.52 16.47
C ARG A 392 30.79 -11.38 15.39
N THR A 393 32.04 -11.62 15.76
CA THR A 393 33.18 -11.44 14.83
C THR A 393 33.02 -12.29 13.57
N PRO A 394 32.71 -13.60 13.66
CA PRO A 394 32.62 -14.45 12.47
C PRO A 394 31.57 -13.94 11.47
N GLU A 395 30.36 -13.64 11.92
CA GLU A 395 29.27 -13.21 11.05
C GLU A 395 29.53 -11.83 10.45
N THR A 396 30.08 -10.90 11.24
CA THR A 396 30.44 -9.55 10.77
C THR A 396 31.58 -9.61 9.75
N LEU A 397 32.57 -10.48 9.98
CA LEU A 397 33.69 -10.66 9.06
C LEU A 397 33.23 -11.29 7.74
N GLN A 398 32.36 -12.30 7.80
CA GLN A 398 31.76 -12.94 6.63
C GLN A 398 30.95 -11.93 5.80
N ALA A 399 30.11 -11.13 6.46
CA ALA A 399 29.34 -10.09 5.78
C ALA A 399 30.26 -9.10 5.05
N ALA A 400 31.33 -8.61 5.70
CA ALA A 400 32.28 -7.70 5.06
C ALA A 400 33.05 -8.36 3.89
N LEU A 401 33.50 -9.60 4.07
CA LEU A 401 34.19 -10.37 3.03
C LEU A 401 33.30 -10.61 1.81
N SER A 402 31.99 -10.76 2.00
CA SER A 402 31.05 -10.96 0.90
C SER A 402 31.09 -9.80 -0.12
N TYR A 403 31.16 -8.55 0.36
CA TYR A 403 31.31 -7.37 -0.49
C TYR A 403 32.72 -7.27 -1.08
N TRP A 404 33.76 -7.57 -0.30
CA TRP A 404 35.14 -7.50 -0.81
C TRP A 404 35.38 -8.52 -1.94
N ILE A 405 34.90 -9.76 -1.81
CA ILE A 405 35.08 -10.80 -2.85
C ILE A 405 34.46 -10.39 -4.18
N LEU A 406 33.32 -9.67 -4.14
CA LEU A 406 32.67 -9.16 -5.35
C LEU A 406 33.49 -8.05 -6.03
N GLN A 407 34.24 -7.28 -5.24
CA GLN A 407 35.08 -6.17 -5.73
C GLN A 407 36.47 -6.65 -6.19
N ASP A 408 37.17 -7.43 -5.35
CA ASP A 408 38.50 -7.98 -5.58
C ASP A 408 38.69 -9.29 -4.80
N ALA A 409 38.30 -10.40 -5.43
CA ALA A 409 38.46 -11.74 -4.88
C ALA A 409 39.92 -12.08 -4.54
N ALA A 410 40.89 -11.62 -5.35
CA ALA A 410 42.29 -11.98 -5.15
C ALA A 410 42.88 -11.28 -3.90
N ALA A 411 42.52 -10.02 -3.66
CA ALA A 411 42.89 -9.33 -2.43
C ALA A 411 42.21 -9.93 -1.20
N ALA A 412 40.91 -10.26 -1.28
CA ALA A 412 40.20 -10.92 -0.20
C ALA A 412 40.81 -12.30 0.15
N GLN A 413 41.18 -13.10 -0.86
CA GLN A 413 41.88 -14.38 -0.69
C GLN A 413 43.21 -14.23 0.04
N ARG A 414 44.03 -13.23 -0.32
CA ARG A 414 45.30 -12.94 0.36
C ARG A 414 45.08 -12.51 1.80
N PHE A 415 44.06 -11.68 2.04
CA PHE A 415 43.70 -11.26 3.39
C PHE A 415 43.27 -12.43 4.27
N VAL A 416 42.41 -13.32 3.78
CA VAL A 416 42.02 -14.55 4.51
C VAL A 416 43.24 -15.41 4.83
N GLY A 417 44.18 -15.56 3.89
CA GLY A 417 45.44 -16.27 4.12
C GLY A 417 46.34 -15.65 5.20
N ALA A 418 46.18 -14.35 5.49
CA ALA A 418 46.93 -13.61 6.50
C ALA A 418 46.20 -13.48 7.85
N LEU A 419 44.94 -13.92 7.95
CA LEU A 419 44.18 -13.87 9.20
C LEU A 419 44.81 -14.73 10.30
N ALA A 420 44.62 -14.31 11.55
CA ALA A 420 44.96 -15.13 12.71
C ALA A 420 44.24 -16.49 12.65
N PRO A 421 44.86 -17.60 13.12
CA PRO A 421 44.28 -18.94 13.01
C PRO A 421 42.84 -19.05 13.52
N ALA A 422 42.52 -18.35 14.61
CA ALA A 422 41.19 -18.33 15.22
C ALA A 422 40.06 -17.80 14.31
N LEU A 423 40.39 -16.94 13.33
CA LEU A 423 39.43 -16.39 12.36
C LEU A 423 39.56 -17.02 10.97
N GLN A 424 40.74 -17.57 10.66
CA GLN A 424 41.07 -18.03 9.32
C GLN A 424 40.18 -19.18 8.86
N ALA A 425 39.87 -20.15 9.73
CA ALA A 425 39.07 -21.31 9.35
C ALA A 425 37.64 -20.92 8.92
N GLY A 426 36.92 -20.18 9.77
CA GLY A 426 35.56 -19.73 9.46
C GLY A 426 35.48 -18.75 8.28
N ALA A 427 36.49 -17.87 8.13
CA ALA A 427 36.57 -17.01 6.96
C ALA A 427 36.81 -17.82 5.67
N ALA A 428 37.71 -18.80 5.72
CA ALA A 428 38.03 -19.62 4.56
C ALA A 428 36.86 -20.53 4.15
N GLU A 429 36.15 -21.12 5.13
CA GLU A 429 34.93 -21.89 4.91
C GLU A 429 33.84 -21.08 4.20
N PHE A 430 33.71 -19.79 4.55
CA PHE A 430 32.75 -18.88 3.90
C PHE A 430 33.18 -18.48 2.47
N VAL A 431 34.45 -18.15 2.27
CA VAL A 431 34.96 -17.65 0.98
C VAL A 431 35.04 -18.75 -0.08
N ALA A 432 35.42 -19.98 0.29
CA ALA A 432 35.68 -21.05 -0.67
C ALA A 432 34.48 -21.41 -1.58
N PRO A 433 33.24 -21.55 -1.06
CA PRO A 433 32.04 -21.75 -1.88
C PRO A 433 31.74 -20.59 -2.84
N LEU A 434 32.08 -19.35 -2.47
CA LEU A 434 31.86 -18.18 -3.33
C LEU A 434 32.79 -18.23 -4.54
N LEU A 435 34.06 -18.58 -4.32
CA LEU A 435 35.04 -18.77 -5.39
C LEU A 435 34.69 -19.98 -6.28
N ALA A 436 34.26 -21.09 -5.66
CA ALA A 436 33.95 -22.32 -6.36
C ALA A 436 32.77 -22.21 -7.34
N GLN A 437 31.88 -21.23 -7.14
CA GLN A 437 30.81 -20.93 -8.09
C GLN A 437 31.34 -20.50 -9.46
N LYS A 438 32.45 -19.76 -9.49
CA LYS A 438 33.06 -19.26 -10.73
C LYS A 438 34.11 -20.21 -11.26
N ASN A 439 34.98 -20.73 -10.40
CA ASN A 439 36.02 -21.68 -10.77
C ASN A 439 36.34 -22.62 -9.60
N PRO A 440 35.77 -23.83 -9.56
CA PRO A 440 35.95 -24.75 -8.45
C PRO A 440 37.39 -25.27 -8.31
N THR A 441 38.10 -25.49 -9.42
CA THR A 441 39.49 -25.95 -9.38
C THR A 441 40.43 -24.88 -8.80
N ALA A 442 40.26 -23.62 -9.18
CA ALA A 442 41.03 -22.50 -8.62
C ALA A 442 40.69 -22.26 -7.14
N ALA A 443 39.41 -22.40 -6.76
CA ALA A 443 38.98 -22.30 -5.37
C ALA A 443 39.63 -23.38 -4.49
N LEU A 444 39.70 -24.63 -4.97
CA LEU A 444 40.35 -25.74 -4.27
C LEU A 444 41.87 -25.57 -4.18
N ALA A 445 42.52 -25.08 -5.25
CA ALA A 445 43.94 -24.75 -5.21
C ALA A 445 44.25 -23.64 -4.19
N TRP A 446 43.42 -22.60 -4.13
CA TRP A 446 43.53 -21.57 -3.09
C TRP A 446 43.30 -22.15 -1.69
N ALA A 447 42.27 -22.98 -1.51
CA ALA A 447 41.98 -23.64 -0.23
C ALA A 447 43.19 -24.46 0.26
N GLN A 448 43.86 -25.20 -0.62
CA GLN A 448 45.07 -25.96 -0.29
C GLN A 448 46.29 -25.07 0.05
N SER A 449 46.31 -23.82 -0.43
CA SER A 449 47.40 -22.88 -0.15
C SER A 449 47.32 -22.21 1.22
N LEU A 450 46.22 -22.40 1.97
CA LEU A 450 46.03 -21.75 3.28
C LEU A 450 47.04 -22.30 4.31
N PRO A 451 47.56 -21.45 5.21
CA PRO A 451 48.61 -21.85 6.14
C PRO A 451 48.10 -22.76 7.27
N SER A 452 46.91 -22.49 7.83
CA SER A 452 46.29 -23.36 8.85
C SER A 452 45.74 -24.64 8.24
N ALA A 453 46.05 -25.79 8.84
CA ALA A 453 45.47 -27.08 8.45
C ALA A 453 43.95 -27.10 8.60
N GLU A 454 43.43 -26.51 9.68
CA GLU A 454 42.00 -26.38 9.93
C GLU A 454 41.32 -25.55 8.83
N ALA A 455 41.93 -24.43 8.44
CA ALA A 455 41.39 -23.59 7.38
C ALA A 455 41.45 -24.26 6.00
N ARG A 456 42.53 -24.99 5.70
CA ARG A 456 42.62 -25.80 4.47
C ARG A 456 41.48 -26.81 4.41
N ASP A 457 41.29 -27.58 5.47
CA ASP A 457 40.28 -28.63 5.54
C ASP A 457 38.86 -28.06 5.39
N ALA A 458 38.55 -26.98 6.12
CA ALA A 458 37.25 -26.31 6.05
C ALA A 458 36.98 -25.74 4.65
N ALA A 459 37.93 -25.03 4.05
CA ALA A 459 37.79 -24.44 2.73
C ALA A 459 37.67 -25.49 1.61
N VAL A 460 38.47 -26.56 1.66
CA VAL A 460 38.40 -27.67 0.69
C VAL A 460 37.03 -28.33 0.77
N ALA A 461 36.53 -28.63 1.97
CA ALA A 461 35.22 -29.24 2.16
C ALA A 461 34.10 -28.34 1.63
N ALA A 462 34.08 -27.07 2.01
CA ALA A 462 33.03 -26.13 1.60
C ALA A 462 33.03 -25.89 0.09
N ALA A 463 34.20 -25.70 -0.54
CA ALA A 463 34.33 -25.55 -1.99
C ALA A 463 33.88 -26.81 -2.74
N PHE A 464 34.28 -27.99 -2.28
CA PHE A 464 33.93 -29.26 -2.90
C PHE A 464 32.43 -29.53 -2.82
N VAL A 465 31.80 -29.32 -1.65
CA VAL A 465 30.34 -29.45 -1.48
C VAL A 465 29.60 -28.53 -2.46
N ARG A 466 30.07 -27.28 -2.62
CA ARG A 466 29.48 -26.35 -3.58
C ARG A 466 29.66 -26.82 -5.02
N TRP A 467 30.84 -27.32 -5.39
CA TRP A 467 31.10 -27.85 -6.72
C TRP A 467 30.22 -29.07 -7.01
N ARG A 468 30.18 -30.06 -6.12
CA ARG A 468 29.40 -31.29 -6.31
C ARG A 468 27.91 -31.01 -6.46
N ARG A 469 27.36 -30.02 -5.73
CA ARG A 469 25.96 -29.60 -5.90
C ARG A 469 25.67 -29.03 -7.29
N ASN A 470 26.64 -28.33 -7.88
CA ASN A 470 26.49 -27.70 -9.19
C ASN A 470 26.85 -28.64 -10.35
N ALA A 471 27.83 -29.54 -10.16
CA ALA A 471 28.36 -30.44 -11.19
C ALA A 471 28.92 -31.73 -10.54
N PRO A 472 28.05 -32.69 -10.15
CA PRO A 472 28.43 -33.84 -9.34
C PRO A 472 29.46 -34.74 -10.03
N THR A 473 29.25 -35.11 -11.30
CA THR A 473 30.17 -35.99 -12.05
C THR A 473 31.58 -35.39 -12.17
N ALA A 474 31.69 -34.09 -12.42
CA ALA A 474 32.97 -33.41 -12.54
C ALA A 474 33.70 -33.32 -11.18
N ALA A 475 32.96 -33.05 -10.11
CA ALA A 475 33.51 -33.04 -8.75
C ALA A 475 34.01 -34.43 -8.33
N ASP A 476 33.22 -35.47 -8.56
CA ASP A 476 33.59 -36.85 -8.19
C ASP A 476 34.82 -37.34 -8.98
N ALA A 477 34.90 -37.01 -10.28
CA ALA A 477 36.08 -37.28 -11.08
C ALA A 477 37.34 -36.57 -10.54
N TRP A 478 37.20 -35.31 -10.11
CA TRP A 478 38.29 -34.58 -9.47
C TRP A 478 38.71 -35.20 -8.13
N LEU A 479 37.74 -35.62 -7.30
CA LEU A 479 38.02 -36.26 -6.01
C LEU A 479 38.80 -37.59 -6.17
N ALA A 480 38.50 -38.35 -7.22
CA ALA A 480 39.25 -39.55 -7.54
C ALA A 480 40.72 -39.23 -7.91
N ALA A 481 40.94 -38.19 -8.73
CA ALA A 481 42.25 -37.84 -9.28
C ALA A 481 43.16 -37.00 -8.35
N THR A 482 42.59 -36.28 -7.38
CA THR A 482 43.36 -35.33 -6.54
C THR A 482 44.29 -36.05 -5.55
N PRO A 483 45.49 -35.53 -5.22
CA PRO A 483 46.41 -36.16 -4.26
C PRO A 483 46.09 -35.84 -2.78
N LEU A 484 44.83 -35.56 -2.44
CA LEU A 484 44.42 -35.31 -1.05
C LEU A 484 44.63 -36.57 -0.17
N PRO A 485 44.90 -36.40 1.15
CA PRO A 485 44.96 -37.52 2.10
C PRO A 485 43.70 -38.39 2.05
N VAL A 486 43.85 -39.70 2.26
CA VAL A 486 42.74 -40.67 2.19
C VAL A 486 41.61 -40.30 3.15
N GLU A 487 41.95 -39.85 4.36
CA GLU A 487 40.99 -39.38 5.36
C GLU A 487 40.21 -38.16 4.85
N THR A 488 40.89 -37.19 4.24
CA THR A 488 40.23 -36.02 3.63
C THR A 488 39.32 -36.45 2.49
N LYS A 489 39.74 -37.37 1.60
CA LYS A 489 38.88 -37.90 0.53
C LYS A 489 37.66 -38.62 1.07
N ALA A 490 37.81 -39.42 2.12
CA ALA A 490 36.72 -40.14 2.77
C ALA A 490 35.68 -39.18 3.38
N ARG A 491 36.11 -38.05 3.96
CA ARG A 491 35.20 -37.01 4.47
C ARG A 491 34.43 -36.27 3.37
N LEU A 492 34.98 -36.16 2.16
CA LEU A 492 34.35 -35.49 1.01
C LEU A 492 33.45 -36.42 0.20
N ALA A 493 33.69 -37.73 0.26
CA ALA A 493 32.89 -38.75 -0.40
C ALA A 493 31.45 -38.78 0.16
N PRO A 494 30.44 -39.13 -0.65
CA PRO A 494 29.09 -39.32 -0.15
C PRO A 494 29.04 -40.44 0.92
N PRO A 495 28.15 -40.36 1.91
CA PRO A 495 27.94 -41.48 2.83
C PRO A 495 27.57 -42.73 2.02
N ALA A 496 28.18 -43.87 2.36
CA ALA A 496 27.84 -45.15 1.75
C ALA A 496 26.34 -45.40 1.96
N ARG A 497 25.63 -45.70 0.86
CA ARG A 497 24.21 -46.06 0.90
C ARG A 497 24.02 -47.48 1.40
#